data_AF-A0A5M6IAT8-F1
#
_entry.id   AF-A0A5M6IAT8-F1
#
_cell.length_a   1.000
_cell.length_b   1.000
_cell.length_c   1.000
_cell.angle_alpha   90.00
_cell.angle_beta   90.00
_cell.angle_gamma   90.00
#
_symmetry.space_group_name_H-M   'P 1'
#
loop_
_entity.id
_entity.type
_entity.pdbx_description
1 polymer ?
#
loop_
_entity_poly.entity_id
_entity_poly.type
_entity_poly.pdbx_seq_one_letter_code
_entity_poly.pdbx_strand_id
1 'polypeptide(L)'
;MTLCLRAARTTLVLLAVSSAAGPAPAQAPALPTDTRIVVTLPAGVAERFRAEMRGHMRSLDDVLFALTDADYAEAANVADVHWDFGHRMWEAFETQGLSTEEIAQRKAEMRAAMEAAGGPMGGGAGAQGGMMGGRMGFGRYMPEAFRALGQGFHEAGQRFAVAARTMSDATEAPDAAAQRSLLGRLQEVTGYCRACHETYRIVASPE
;
A
#
# COMPACT_ATOMS: atom_id res chain seq x y z
N MET A 1 -44.78 -59.22 6.39
CA MET A 1 -44.08 -59.33 7.69
C MET A 1 -44.19 -57.99 8.40
N THR A 2 -45.10 -57.95 9.35
CA THR A 2 -45.48 -56.84 10.24
C THR A 2 -44.44 -56.68 11.35
N LEU A 3 -44.03 -55.45 11.73
CA LEU A 3 -43.56 -55.08 13.09
C LEU A 3 -43.39 -53.54 13.15
N CYS A 4 -44.40 -52.81 13.65
CA CYS A 4 -44.56 -52.34 15.03
C CYS A 4 -43.79 -51.04 15.37
N LEU A 5 -44.54 -49.93 15.29
CA LEU A 5 -44.28 -48.68 16.00
C LEU A 5 -44.17 -48.90 17.52
N ARG A 6 -43.27 -48.17 18.19
CA ARG A 6 -43.50 -47.70 19.57
C ARG A 6 -43.02 -46.26 19.72
N ALA A 7 -44.00 -45.37 19.77
CA ALA A 7 -43.85 -44.00 20.25
C ALA A 7 -43.72 -44.03 21.79
N ALA A 8 -42.70 -43.37 22.33
CA ALA A 8 -42.64 -43.03 23.75
C ALA A 8 -42.84 -41.52 23.87
N ARG A 9 -44.05 -41.13 24.27
CA ARG A 9 -44.40 -39.76 24.66
C ARG A 9 -43.90 -39.53 26.08
N THR A 10 -42.85 -38.74 26.24
CA THR A 10 -42.43 -38.24 27.55
C THR A 10 -42.87 -36.79 27.67
N THR A 11 -43.98 -36.58 28.39
CA THR A 11 -44.51 -35.26 28.72
C THR A 11 -43.69 -34.69 29.88
N LEU A 12 -42.81 -33.73 29.60
CA LEU A 12 -42.08 -32.98 30.63
C LEU A 12 -42.84 -31.67 30.88
N VAL A 13 -43.49 -31.59 32.05
CA VAL A 13 -44.06 -30.35 32.58
C VAL A 13 -42.90 -29.54 33.17
N LEU A 14 -42.52 -28.44 32.52
CA LEU A 14 -41.59 -27.46 33.09
C LEU A 14 -42.39 -26.22 33.54
N LEU A 15 -42.38 -25.98 34.85
CA LEU A 15 -42.81 -24.71 35.45
C LEU A 15 -41.93 -23.58 34.91
N ALA A 16 -42.55 -22.59 34.25
CA ALA A 16 -41.89 -21.34 33.92
C ALA A 16 -41.86 -20.44 35.16
N VAL A 17 -40.69 -20.34 35.81
CA VAL A 17 -40.39 -19.23 36.73
C VAL A 17 -40.04 -18.01 35.87
N SER A 18 -40.99 -17.09 35.73
CA SER A 18 -40.76 -15.80 35.09
C SER A 18 -40.00 -14.88 36.04
N SER A 19 -38.68 -14.88 35.93
CA SER A 19 -37.82 -13.87 36.55
C SER A 19 -37.93 -12.56 35.78
N ALA A 20 -38.56 -11.55 36.40
CA ALA A 20 -38.53 -10.17 35.94
C ALA A 20 -37.16 -9.53 36.26
N ALA A 21 -36.13 -9.90 35.50
CA ALA A 21 -34.88 -9.14 35.47
C ALA A 21 -34.99 -8.09 34.35
N GLY A 22 -35.17 -6.83 34.73
CA GLY A 22 -35.07 -5.72 33.77
C GLY A 22 -33.68 -5.68 33.13
N PRO A 23 -33.54 -5.27 31.86
CA PRO A 23 -32.24 -5.20 31.21
C PRO A 23 -31.36 -4.18 31.94
N ALA A 24 -30.19 -4.62 32.39
CA ALA A 24 -29.15 -3.71 32.87
C ALA A 24 -28.76 -2.75 31.73
N PRO A 25 -28.48 -1.47 32.00
CA PRO A 25 -28.00 -0.55 30.99
C PRO A 25 -26.69 -1.11 30.42
N ALA A 26 -26.68 -1.39 29.12
CA ALA A 26 -25.49 -1.83 28.42
C ALA A 26 -24.43 -0.73 28.53
N GLN A 27 -23.36 -1.00 29.29
CA GLN A 27 -22.19 -0.13 29.31
C GLN A 27 -21.59 -0.12 27.91
N ALA A 28 -21.51 1.05 27.30
CA ALA A 28 -20.84 1.20 26.02
C ALA A 28 -19.38 0.72 26.18
N PRO A 29 -18.89 -0.18 25.31
CA PRO A 29 -17.51 -0.66 25.41
C PRO A 29 -16.55 0.52 25.32
N ALA A 30 -15.58 0.59 26.23
CA ALA A 30 -14.53 1.58 26.17
C ALA A 30 -13.76 1.43 24.85
N LEU A 31 -13.52 2.54 24.15
CA LEU A 31 -12.74 2.52 22.92
C LEU A 31 -11.31 2.08 23.25
N PRO A 32 -10.72 1.17 22.45
CA PRO A 32 -9.31 0.79 22.61
C PRO A 32 -8.41 2.02 22.56
N THR A 33 -7.42 2.07 23.46
CA THR A 33 -6.41 3.13 23.46
C THR A 33 -5.55 3.01 22.20
N ASP A 34 -5.38 4.12 21.48
CA ASP A 34 -4.47 4.20 20.32
C ASP A 34 -3.01 4.14 20.80
N THR A 35 -2.34 3.02 20.54
CA THR A 35 -0.96 2.75 20.96
C THR A 35 0.10 3.17 19.94
N ARG A 36 -0.30 3.81 18.83
CA ARG A 36 0.62 4.16 17.74
C ARG A 36 1.60 5.25 18.12
N ILE A 37 2.79 5.19 17.55
CA ILE A 37 3.83 6.19 17.69
C ILE A 37 3.40 7.47 16.98
N VAL A 38 3.42 8.59 17.71
CA VAL A 38 3.03 9.89 17.20
C VAL A 38 4.17 10.53 16.42
N VAL A 39 3.93 10.84 15.15
CA VAL A 39 4.82 11.63 14.31
C VAL A 39 4.19 13.01 14.11
N THR A 40 4.77 14.02 14.76
CA THR A 40 4.34 15.42 14.61
C THR A 40 5.06 16.06 13.44
N LEU A 41 4.29 16.53 12.45
CA LEU A 41 4.81 17.23 11.27
C LEU A 41 4.32 18.69 11.28
N PRO A 42 5.08 19.65 10.72
CA PRO A 42 4.57 21.00 10.48
C PRO A 42 3.23 20.94 9.71
N ALA A 43 2.26 21.80 10.02
CA ALA A 43 0.88 21.69 9.52
C ALA A 43 0.80 21.48 7.99
N GLY A 44 1.41 22.35 7.20
CA GLY A 44 1.44 22.20 5.74
C GLY A 44 2.22 20.97 5.23
N VAL A 45 3.17 20.46 6.02
CA VAL A 45 3.88 19.20 5.69
C VAL A 45 2.95 18.00 5.95
N ALA A 46 2.23 18.00 7.07
CA ALA A 46 1.28 16.97 7.42
C ALA A 46 0.14 16.86 6.39
N GLU A 47 -0.37 18.00 5.93
CA GLU A 47 -1.40 18.08 4.89
C GLU A 47 -0.92 17.43 3.59
N ARG A 48 0.21 17.87 3.06
CA ARG A 48 0.77 17.31 1.82
C ARG A 48 1.10 15.83 1.97
N PHE A 49 1.68 15.41 3.09
CA PHE A 49 1.98 14.00 3.33
C PHE A 49 0.71 13.13 3.35
N ARG A 50 -0.40 13.62 3.93
CA ARG A 50 -1.69 12.91 3.86
C ARG A 50 -2.28 12.90 2.45
N ALA A 51 -2.04 13.95 1.65
CA ALA A 51 -2.40 13.96 0.24
C ALA A 51 -1.64 12.86 -0.53
N GLU A 52 -0.35 12.67 -0.26
CA GLU A 52 0.43 11.56 -0.85
C GLU A 52 -0.15 10.20 -0.51
N MET A 53 -0.48 9.95 0.76
CA MET A 53 -1.07 8.66 1.16
C MET A 53 -2.39 8.39 0.41
N ARG A 54 -3.21 9.42 0.18
CA ARG A 54 -4.42 9.27 -0.66
C ARG A 54 -4.07 9.05 -2.13
N GLY A 55 -2.99 9.64 -2.62
CA GLY A 55 -2.44 9.37 -3.96
C GLY A 55 -2.10 7.90 -4.14
N HIS A 56 -1.31 7.33 -3.21
CA HIS A 56 -0.92 5.91 -3.25
C HIS A 56 -2.13 4.95 -3.24
N MET A 57 -3.22 5.30 -2.55
CA MET A 57 -4.42 4.47 -2.55
C MET A 57 -5.18 4.55 -3.88
N ARG A 58 -5.22 5.72 -4.53
CA ARG A 58 -5.82 5.84 -5.87
C ARG A 58 -5.03 5.03 -6.89
N SER A 59 -3.71 5.12 -6.88
CA SER A 59 -2.88 4.33 -7.79
C SER A 59 -2.93 2.82 -7.50
N LEU A 60 -3.23 2.40 -6.25
CA LEU A 60 -3.56 1.00 -5.96
C LEU A 60 -4.85 0.56 -6.64
N ASP A 61 -5.89 1.39 -6.61
CA ASP A 61 -7.13 1.10 -7.33
C ASP A 61 -6.89 1.04 -8.85
N ASP A 62 -6.10 1.96 -9.40
CA ASP A 62 -5.75 1.99 -10.83
C ASP A 62 -4.95 0.74 -11.25
N VAL A 63 -3.98 0.30 -10.45
CA VAL A 63 -3.27 -0.96 -10.67
C VAL A 63 -4.23 -2.15 -10.62
N LEU A 64 -5.16 -2.18 -9.66
CA LEU A 64 -6.14 -3.26 -9.57
C LEU A 64 -7.05 -3.29 -10.80
N PHE A 65 -7.51 -2.14 -11.30
CA PHE A 65 -8.29 -2.07 -12.53
C PHE A 65 -7.50 -2.60 -13.74
N ALA A 66 -6.25 -2.15 -13.93
CA ALA A 66 -5.41 -2.66 -15.00
C ALA A 66 -5.22 -4.19 -14.94
N LEU A 67 -5.02 -4.73 -13.72
CA LEU A 67 -4.92 -6.18 -13.52
C LEU A 67 -6.22 -6.94 -13.84
N THR A 68 -7.41 -6.34 -13.67
CA THR A 68 -8.67 -6.99 -14.06
C THR A 68 -8.79 -7.22 -15.56
N ASP A 69 -8.16 -6.35 -16.35
CA ASP A 69 -8.14 -6.43 -17.82
C ASP A 69 -6.90 -7.16 -18.35
N ALA A 70 -6.06 -7.72 -17.46
CA ALA A 70 -4.75 -8.27 -17.78
C ALA A 70 -3.82 -7.26 -18.50
N ASP A 71 -4.04 -5.96 -18.30
CA ASP A 71 -3.18 -4.91 -18.81
C ASP A 71 -1.97 -4.72 -17.88
N TYR A 72 -1.00 -5.62 -18.04
CA TYR A 72 0.24 -5.57 -17.25
C TYR A 72 1.15 -4.40 -17.62
N ALA A 73 1.01 -3.86 -18.84
CA ALA A 73 1.75 -2.67 -19.28
C ALA A 73 1.32 -1.46 -18.46
N GLU A 74 0.00 -1.25 -18.35
CA GLU A 74 -0.56 -0.14 -17.60
C GLU A 74 -0.34 -0.31 -16.09
N ALA A 75 -0.56 -1.51 -15.55
CA ALA A 75 -0.25 -1.78 -14.14
C ALA A 75 1.21 -1.44 -13.79
N ALA A 76 2.14 -1.75 -14.69
CA ALA A 76 3.54 -1.39 -14.54
C ALA A 76 3.80 0.11 -14.66
N ASN A 77 3.13 0.82 -15.59
CA ASN A 77 3.25 2.27 -15.75
C ASN A 77 2.78 3.01 -14.50
N VAL A 78 1.58 2.70 -14.02
CA VAL A 78 1.01 3.31 -12.82
C VAL A 78 1.94 3.11 -11.62
N ALA A 79 2.41 1.87 -11.39
CA ALA A 79 3.33 1.58 -10.29
C ALA A 79 4.67 2.31 -10.43
N ASP A 80 5.24 2.37 -11.64
CA ASP A 80 6.53 3.04 -11.87
C ASP A 80 6.45 4.56 -11.72
N VAL A 81 5.33 5.17 -12.10
CA VAL A 81 5.12 6.62 -11.99
C VAL A 81 4.76 7.02 -10.56
N HIS A 82 3.83 6.31 -9.93
CA HIS A 82 3.21 6.74 -8.67
C HIS A 82 3.80 6.12 -7.42
N TRP A 83 4.55 5.01 -7.52
CA TRP A 83 5.15 4.36 -6.35
C TRP A 83 6.67 4.43 -6.33
N ASP A 84 7.34 4.73 -7.44
CA ASP A 84 8.81 4.81 -7.43
C ASP A 84 9.33 5.97 -6.58
N PHE A 85 10.61 5.88 -6.20
CA PHE A 85 11.26 6.95 -5.48
C PHE A 85 11.26 8.25 -6.32
N GLY A 86 10.74 9.33 -5.75
CA GLY A 86 10.62 10.61 -6.46
C GLY A 86 9.40 10.73 -7.36
N HIS A 87 8.39 9.86 -7.18
CA HIS A 87 7.09 9.89 -7.89
C HIS A 87 6.49 11.29 -8.01
N ARG A 88 6.64 12.15 -7.00
CA ARG A 88 6.24 13.56 -7.04
C ARG A 88 6.70 14.34 -8.27
N MET A 89 7.90 14.07 -8.77
CA MET A 89 8.43 14.73 -9.96
C MET A 89 7.71 14.22 -11.21
N TRP A 90 7.41 12.93 -11.25
CA TRP A 90 6.70 12.27 -12.33
C TRP A 90 5.23 12.71 -12.38
N GLU A 91 4.54 12.70 -11.24
CA GLU A 91 3.18 13.23 -11.09
C GLU A 91 3.09 14.71 -11.52
N ALA A 92 4.14 15.50 -11.26
CA ALA A 92 4.17 16.90 -11.71
C ALA A 92 4.15 17.00 -13.24
N PHE A 93 4.77 16.08 -13.97
CA PHE A 93 4.66 16.03 -15.43
C PHE A 93 3.26 15.61 -15.89
N GLU A 94 2.63 14.71 -15.17
CA GLU A 94 1.24 14.31 -15.39
C GLU A 94 0.28 15.50 -15.25
N THR A 95 0.47 16.33 -14.22
CA THR A 95 -0.30 17.58 -14.07
C THR A 95 -0.03 18.60 -15.18
N GLN A 96 1.07 18.45 -15.92
CA GLN A 96 1.41 19.25 -17.10
C GLN A 96 0.87 18.63 -18.40
N GLY A 97 0.13 17.51 -18.31
CA GLY A 97 -0.57 16.88 -19.42
C GLY A 97 0.16 15.72 -20.08
N LEU A 98 1.28 15.26 -19.52
CA LEU A 98 1.94 14.04 -20.02
C LEU A 98 1.16 12.81 -19.58
N SER A 99 1.07 11.81 -20.46
CA SER A 99 0.52 10.50 -20.09
C SER A 99 1.51 9.70 -19.24
N THR A 100 1.00 8.72 -18.51
CA THR A 100 1.80 7.81 -17.67
C THR A 100 2.81 7.01 -18.52
N GLU A 101 2.45 6.68 -19.77
CA GLU A 101 3.35 6.06 -20.74
C GLU A 101 4.49 7.00 -21.16
N GLU A 102 4.18 8.26 -21.51
CA GLU A 102 5.19 9.26 -21.88
C GLU A 102 6.16 9.52 -20.73
N ILE A 103 5.66 9.53 -19.49
CA ILE A 103 6.48 9.70 -18.30
C ILE A 103 7.36 8.46 -18.07
N ALA A 104 6.81 7.25 -18.19
CA ALA A 104 7.59 6.02 -18.09
C ALA A 104 8.72 5.97 -19.12
N GLN A 105 8.45 6.38 -20.37
CA GLN A 105 9.46 6.49 -21.42
C GLN A 105 10.56 7.50 -21.05
N ARG A 106 10.20 8.73 -20.67
CA ARG A 106 11.18 9.76 -20.25
C ARG A 106 12.04 9.30 -19.09
N LYS A 107 11.46 8.56 -18.16
CA LYS A 107 12.17 8.02 -17.00
C LYS A 107 13.14 6.91 -17.41
N ALA A 108 12.76 6.05 -18.35
CA ALA A 108 13.66 5.06 -18.94
C ALA A 108 14.84 5.74 -19.67
N GLU A 109 14.56 6.77 -20.46
CA GLU A 109 15.59 7.59 -21.13
C GLU A 109 16.54 8.24 -20.12
N MET A 110 16.00 8.84 -19.05
CA MET A 110 16.81 9.43 -17.99
C MET A 110 17.66 8.38 -17.27
N ARG A 111 17.11 7.19 -16.98
CA ARG A 111 17.86 6.09 -16.36
C ARG A 111 19.01 5.64 -17.26
N ALA A 112 18.75 5.44 -18.55
CA ALA A 112 19.77 5.06 -19.52
C ALA A 112 20.87 6.13 -19.66
N ALA A 113 20.49 7.41 -19.67
CA ALA A 113 21.45 8.52 -19.69
C ALA A 113 22.32 8.56 -18.41
N MET A 114 21.72 8.33 -17.25
CA MET A 114 22.45 8.26 -15.97
C MET A 114 23.41 7.07 -15.94
N GLU A 115 22.99 5.90 -16.44
CA GLU A 115 23.85 4.71 -16.55
C GLU A 115 25.03 4.96 -17.50
N ALA A 116 24.77 5.53 -18.68
CA ALA A 116 25.80 5.92 -19.64
C ALA A 116 26.79 6.96 -19.07
N ALA A 117 26.33 7.81 -18.15
CA ALA A 117 27.17 8.77 -17.43
C ALA A 117 27.96 8.17 -16.24
N GLY A 118 27.92 6.84 -16.03
CA GLY A 118 28.62 6.16 -14.94
C GLY A 118 27.77 5.84 -13.71
N GLY A 119 26.45 5.92 -13.84
CA GLY A 119 25.47 5.63 -12.79
C GLY A 119 25.33 6.74 -11.75
N PRO A 120 24.44 6.59 -10.76
CA PRO A 120 24.26 7.56 -9.67
C PRO A 120 25.49 7.68 -8.74
N MET A 121 26.57 6.93 -9.02
CA MET A 121 27.83 6.81 -8.27
C MET A 121 29.06 6.97 -9.18
N GLY A 122 28.89 7.45 -10.41
CA GLY A 122 29.97 7.69 -11.38
C GLY A 122 30.79 8.94 -11.05
N GLY A 123 31.49 8.91 -9.92
CA GLY A 123 32.33 10.02 -9.47
C GLY A 123 32.43 10.20 -7.95
N GLY A 124 32.45 9.11 -7.18
CA GLY A 124 32.86 9.11 -5.77
C GLY A 124 31.81 9.57 -4.76
N ALA A 125 31.29 8.63 -3.96
CA ALA A 125 30.96 8.82 -2.54
C ALA A 125 30.27 7.56 -1.97
N GLY A 126 31.03 6.73 -1.25
CA GLY A 126 30.45 5.68 -0.41
C GLY A 126 29.51 6.24 0.66
N ALA A 127 28.53 5.43 1.09
CA ALA A 127 27.62 5.63 2.24
C ALA A 127 26.81 6.95 2.33
N GLN A 128 27.09 7.96 1.50
CA GLN A 128 26.50 9.30 1.53
C GLN A 128 25.40 9.51 0.48
N GLY A 129 25.25 8.61 -0.50
CA GLY A 129 24.15 8.64 -1.48
C GLY A 129 22.76 8.51 -0.83
N GLY A 130 22.63 7.68 0.21
CA GLY A 130 21.42 7.61 1.03
C GLY A 130 21.19 8.85 1.91
N MET A 131 22.23 9.66 2.12
CA MET A 131 22.22 10.84 3.00
C MET A 131 21.78 12.11 2.27
N MET A 132 21.90 12.16 0.93
CA MET A 132 21.32 13.22 0.09
C MET A 132 19.85 12.96 -0.26
N GLY A 133 19.47 11.70 -0.49
CA GLY A 133 18.06 11.31 -0.68
C GLY A 133 17.18 11.58 0.55
N GLY A 134 17.77 11.60 1.74
CA GLY A 134 17.09 12.00 2.99
C GLY A 134 16.79 13.51 3.10
N ARG A 135 17.40 14.36 2.26
CA ARG A 135 17.19 15.83 2.30
C ARG A 135 16.10 16.32 1.34
N MET A 136 15.77 15.54 0.31
CA MET A 136 14.68 15.82 -0.62
C MET A 136 13.42 15.05 -0.20
N GLY A 137 12.26 15.71 -0.23
CA GLY A 137 10.98 15.12 0.20
C GLY A 137 10.70 15.18 1.71
N PHE A 138 9.72 14.38 2.16
CA PHE A 138 9.21 14.41 3.54
C PHE A 138 10.16 13.79 4.57
N GLY A 139 11.10 12.94 4.14
CA GLY A 139 11.97 12.16 5.02
C GLY A 139 12.72 12.99 6.06
N ARG A 140 13.09 14.24 5.74
CA ARG A 140 13.76 15.16 6.68
C ARG A 140 12.99 15.46 7.97
N TYR A 141 11.67 15.22 7.99
CA TYR A 141 10.81 15.44 9.16
C TYR A 141 10.51 14.14 9.93
N MET A 142 11.01 13.01 9.46
CA MET A 142 10.56 11.69 9.92
C MET A 142 11.69 10.93 10.64
N PRO A 143 11.35 10.17 11.69
CA PRO A 143 12.33 9.32 12.36
C PRO A 143 12.83 8.22 11.42
N GLU A 144 14.01 7.68 11.71
CA GLU A 144 14.68 6.70 10.86
C GLU A 144 13.81 5.49 10.50
N ALA A 145 13.17 4.88 11.51
CA ALA A 145 12.30 3.73 11.29
C ALA A 145 11.10 4.05 10.37
N PHE A 146 10.54 5.27 10.45
CA PHE A 146 9.48 5.71 9.54
C PHE A 146 10.00 5.86 8.11
N ARG A 147 11.19 6.46 7.94
CA ARG A 147 11.83 6.60 6.63
C ARG A 147 12.09 5.24 5.99
N ALA A 148 12.54 4.26 6.77
CA ALA A 148 12.78 2.91 6.29
C ALA A 148 11.51 2.24 5.75
N LEU A 149 10.37 2.40 6.44
CA LEU A 149 9.08 1.89 5.92
C LEU A 149 8.67 2.59 4.61
N GLY A 150 8.86 3.91 4.51
CA GLY A 150 8.57 4.65 3.28
C GLY A 150 9.46 4.21 2.11
N GLN A 151 10.76 4.02 2.35
CA GLN A 151 11.69 3.48 1.34
C GLN A 151 11.29 2.07 0.90
N GLY A 152 10.94 1.21 1.86
CA GLY A 152 10.48 -0.14 1.56
C GLY A 152 9.21 -0.17 0.69
N PHE A 153 8.27 0.75 0.91
CA PHE A 153 7.10 0.92 0.04
C PHE A 153 7.52 1.25 -1.41
N HIS A 154 8.41 2.24 -1.59
CA HIS A 154 8.86 2.63 -2.92
C HIS A 154 9.59 1.50 -3.66
N GLU A 155 10.46 0.78 -2.94
CA GLU A 155 11.16 -0.37 -3.51
C GLU A 155 10.21 -1.53 -3.85
N ALA A 156 9.18 -1.78 -3.02
CA ALA A 156 8.15 -2.77 -3.29
C ALA A 156 7.33 -2.38 -4.54
N GLY A 157 7.00 -1.10 -4.68
CA GLY A 157 6.33 -0.58 -5.87
C GLY A 157 7.16 -0.79 -7.14
N GLN A 158 8.46 -0.50 -7.09
CA GLN A 158 9.38 -0.75 -8.21
C GLN A 158 9.51 -2.25 -8.53
N ARG A 159 9.60 -3.11 -7.50
CA ARG A 159 9.60 -4.57 -7.68
C ARG A 159 8.31 -5.06 -8.34
N PHE A 160 7.17 -4.48 -8.01
CA PHE A 160 5.90 -4.78 -8.69
C PHE A 160 5.95 -4.31 -10.14
N ALA A 161 6.33 -3.06 -10.39
CA ALA A 161 6.39 -2.47 -11.73
C ALA A 161 7.26 -3.30 -12.70
N VAL A 162 8.45 -3.73 -12.26
CA VAL A 162 9.34 -4.57 -13.06
C VAL A 162 8.71 -5.93 -13.40
N ALA A 163 8.01 -6.54 -12.45
CA ALA A 163 7.37 -7.83 -12.66
C ALA A 163 6.16 -7.73 -13.61
N ALA A 164 5.33 -6.70 -13.45
CA ALA A 164 4.23 -6.41 -14.36
C ALA A 164 4.75 -6.12 -15.78
N ARG A 165 5.82 -5.33 -15.92
CA ARG A 165 6.48 -5.07 -17.21
C ARG A 165 6.98 -6.36 -17.86
N THR A 166 7.65 -7.21 -17.09
CA THR A 166 8.15 -8.51 -17.57
C THR A 166 7.01 -9.40 -18.08
N MET A 167 5.84 -9.37 -17.42
CA MET A 167 4.65 -10.10 -17.88
C MET A 167 4.04 -9.48 -19.14
N SER A 168 4.06 -8.15 -19.27
CA SER A 168 3.62 -7.45 -20.49
C SER A 168 4.50 -7.76 -21.70
N ASP A 169 5.81 -7.85 -21.49
CA ASP A 169 6.79 -8.07 -22.56
C ASP A 169 6.89 -9.55 -22.98
N ALA A 170 6.25 -10.46 -22.23
CA ALA A 170 6.26 -11.88 -22.52
C ALA A 170 5.49 -12.18 -23.82
N THR A 171 6.05 -13.07 -24.65
CA THR A 171 5.44 -13.51 -25.91
C THR A 171 4.27 -14.46 -25.71
N GLU A 172 4.16 -15.07 -24.54
CA GLU A 172 3.12 -16.03 -24.17
C GLU A 172 2.30 -15.45 -23.02
N ALA A 173 1.01 -15.79 -23.00
CA ALA A 173 0.12 -15.37 -21.93
C ALA A 173 0.63 -15.88 -20.57
N PRO A 174 0.67 -15.04 -19.52
CA PRO A 174 1.18 -15.48 -18.23
C PRO A 174 0.36 -16.62 -17.64
N ASP A 175 1.06 -17.65 -17.17
CA ASP A 175 0.42 -18.76 -16.49
C ASP A 175 -0.03 -18.38 -15.06
N ALA A 176 -0.74 -19.30 -14.41
CA ALA A 176 -1.23 -19.08 -13.06
C ALA A 176 -0.10 -18.90 -12.02
N ALA A 177 1.11 -19.40 -12.28
CA ALA A 177 2.25 -19.22 -11.38
C ALA A 177 2.81 -17.79 -11.49
N ALA A 178 2.94 -17.26 -12.71
CA ALA A 178 3.31 -15.87 -12.97
C ALA A 178 2.29 -14.90 -12.35
N GLN A 179 1.00 -15.13 -12.55
CA GLN A 179 -0.07 -14.32 -11.95
C GLN A 179 0.00 -14.33 -10.42
N ARG A 180 0.16 -15.50 -9.79
CA ARG A 180 0.34 -15.60 -8.33
C ARG A 180 1.58 -14.84 -7.83
N SER A 181 2.68 -14.91 -8.59
CA SER A 181 3.91 -14.19 -8.26
C SER A 181 3.71 -12.67 -8.30
N LEU A 182 3.00 -12.15 -9.31
CA LEU A 182 2.69 -10.72 -9.42
C LEU A 182 1.78 -10.25 -8.27
N LEU A 183 0.73 -11.02 -7.97
CA LEU A 183 -0.16 -10.72 -6.83
C LEU A 183 0.60 -10.74 -5.49
N GLY A 184 1.60 -11.62 -5.34
CA GLY A 184 2.49 -11.63 -4.18
C GLY A 184 3.31 -10.34 -4.03
N ARG A 185 3.73 -9.72 -5.14
CA ARG A 185 4.41 -8.41 -5.13
C ARG A 185 3.45 -7.28 -4.78
N LEU A 186 2.20 -7.35 -5.23
CA LEU A 186 1.18 -6.38 -4.82
C LEU A 186 0.84 -6.51 -3.32
N GLN A 187 0.83 -7.74 -2.79
CA GLN A 187 0.71 -7.98 -1.35
C GLN A 187 1.88 -7.35 -0.57
N GLU A 188 3.10 -7.35 -1.11
CA GLU A 188 4.24 -6.68 -0.48
C GLU A 188 3.99 -5.17 -0.34
N VAL A 189 3.51 -4.50 -1.39
CA VAL A 189 3.15 -3.07 -1.39
C VAL A 189 2.11 -2.77 -0.31
N THR A 190 1.00 -3.51 -0.30
CA THR A 190 -0.07 -3.32 0.70
C THR A 190 0.37 -3.68 2.13
N GLY A 191 1.35 -4.58 2.27
CA GLY A 191 2.01 -4.90 3.54
C GLY A 191 2.65 -3.67 4.20
N TYR A 192 3.27 -2.78 3.42
CA TYR A 192 3.83 -1.52 3.93
C TYR A 192 2.76 -0.53 4.38
N CYS A 193 1.62 -0.45 3.67
CA CYS A 193 0.48 0.37 4.10
C CYS A 193 0.01 -0.05 5.49
N ARG A 194 -0.17 -1.36 5.70
CA ARG A 194 -0.59 -1.92 6.98
C ARG A 194 0.47 -1.69 8.08
N ALA A 195 1.73 -2.00 7.81
CA ALA A 195 2.82 -1.81 8.78
C ALA A 195 2.92 -0.35 9.25
N CYS A 196 2.81 0.61 8.33
CA CYS A 196 2.83 2.03 8.67
C CYS A 196 1.60 2.43 9.51
N HIS A 197 0.40 2.03 9.09
CA HIS A 197 -0.85 2.41 9.76
C HIS A 197 -1.06 1.75 11.13
N GLU A 198 -0.45 0.58 11.37
CA GLU A 198 -0.42 -0.09 12.67
C GLU A 198 0.64 0.49 13.62
N THR A 199 1.72 1.06 13.10
CA THR A 199 2.84 1.54 13.91
C THR A 199 2.74 3.03 14.22
N TYR A 200 2.31 3.83 13.25
CA TYR A 200 2.43 5.29 13.30
C TYR A 200 1.09 5.99 13.15
N ARG A 201 0.98 7.15 13.80
CA ARG A 201 -0.08 8.12 13.55
C ARG A 201 0.54 9.50 13.33
N ILE A 202 0.01 10.23 12.36
CA ILE A 202 0.55 11.52 11.96
C ILE A 202 -0.33 12.63 12.47
N VAL A 203 0.26 13.57 13.19
CA VAL A 203 -0.41 14.76 13.70
C VAL A 203 0.25 16.02 13.14
N ALA A 204 -0.56 17.05 12.92
CA ALA A 204 -0.04 18.37 12.59
C ALA A 204 0.42 19.06 13.88
N SER A 205 1.55 19.76 13.83
CA SER A 205 1.88 20.72 14.88
C SER A 205 0.81 21.82 14.90
N PRO A 206 0.51 22.41 16.09
CA PRO A 206 -0.28 23.63 16.14
C PRO A 206 0.39 24.74 15.31
N GLU A 207 -0.43 25.63 14.75
CA GLU A 207 0.02 26.83 14.02
C GLU A 207 0.59 27.90 14.95
#